data_AF-A0AAD6V5V3-F1
#
_entry.id   AF-A0AAD6V5V3-F1
#
_cell.length_a   1.000
_cell.length_b   1.000
_cell.length_c   1.000
_cell.angle_alpha   90.00
_cell.angle_beta   90.00
_cell.angle_gamma   90.00
#
_symmetry.space_group_name_H-M   'P 1'
#
loop_
_entity.id
_entity.type
_entity.pdbx_description
1 polymer ?
#
loop_
_entity_poly.entity_id
_entity_poly.type
_entity_poly.pdbx_seq_one_letter_code
_entity_poly.pdbx_strand_id
1 'polypeptide(L)'
;GAADRSFLWDLDEVQREENNGLQAITAVLTLLPAHFGVSPGDVLQLAGVLGVLACPGGPRIDVWVGRAPPANVAPTGLLPSPFDTVEHLTGRFADMGFAATDLIALVGAHGTAKQRFVDPSRAGQSMDST
;
A
#
# COMPACT_ATOMS: atom_id res chain seq x y z
N GLY A 1 -7.03 -7.68 8.53
CA GLY A 1 -8.30 -7.71 7.78
C GLY A 1 -8.24 -6.78 6.59
N ALA A 2 -7.39 -7.12 5.60
CA ALA A 2 -7.16 -6.36 4.38
C ALA A 2 -6.99 -4.84 4.62
N ALA A 3 -7.97 -4.01 4.21
CA ALA A 3 -7.92 -2.56 4.31
C ALA A 3 -8.25 -2.01 5.72
N ASP A 4 -8.04 -2.79 6.78
CA ASP A 4 -8.17 -2.38 8.18
C ASP A 4 -6.88 -1.75 8.75
N ARG A 5 -5.79 -1.83 7.99
CA ARG A 5 -4.53 -1.09 8.22
C ARG A 5 -3.86 -1.44 9.53
N SER A 6 -3.82 -2.74 9.83
CA SER A 6 -3.10 -3.29 10.97
C SER A 6 -1.66 -2.77 11.07
N PHE A 7 -0.95 -2.50 9.96
CA PHE A 7 0.42 -1.95 10.00
C PHE A 7 0.55 -0.51 10.55
N LEU A 8 -0.53 0.29 10.61
CA LEU A 8 -0.50 1.60 11.27
C LEU A 8 -0.73 1.48 12.79
N TRP A 9 -1.15 0.31 13.25
CA TRP A 9 -1.43 0.02 14.67
C TRP A 9 -0.36 -0.88 15.29
N ASP A 10 0.08 -1.90 14.54
CA ASP A 10 1.11 -2.84 14.93
C ASP A 10 2.47 -2.40 14.40
N LEU A 11 3.35 -2.02 15.33
CA LEU A 11 4.71 -1.60 15.02
C LEU A 11 5.59 -2.76 14.55
N ASP A 12 5.22 -4.02 14.78
CA ASP A 12 5.99 -5.17 14.30
C ASP A 12 5.67 -5.48 12.83
N GLU A 13 4.42 -5.30 12.40
CA GLU A 13 4.01 -5.51 10.99
C GLU A 13 4.81 -4.62 10.03
N VAL A 14 5.01 -3.33 10.36
CA VAL A 14 5.75 -2.40 9.51
C VAL A 14 7.27 -2.68 9.47
N GLN A 15 7.81 -3.49 10.40
CA GLN A 15 9.23 -3.87 10.41
C GLN A 15 9.54 -5.12 9.58
N ARG A 16 8.52 -5.79 9.05
CA ARG A 16 8.71 -6.97 8.21
C ARG A 16 9.40 -6.58 6.90
N GLU A 17 10.20 -7.50 6.37
CA GLU A 17 11.01 -7.26 5.16
C GLU A 17 10.13 -6.88 3.96
N GLU A 18 8.96 -7.53 3.82
CA GLU A 18 7.98 -7.23 2.77
C GLU A 18 7.39 -5.81 2.84
N ASN A 19 7.51 -5.14 4.00
CA ASN A 19 7.02 -3.78 4.25
C ASN A 19 8.13 -2.72 4.22
N ASN A 20 9.36 -3.08 3.81
CA ASN A 20 10.47 -2.14 3.71
C ASN A 20 10.13 -0.91 2.85
N GLY A 21 10.29 0.27 3.44
CA GLY A 21 9.96 1.57 2.83
C GLY A 21 8.67 2.20 3.36
N LEU A 22 7.83 1.46 4.09
CA LEU A 22 6.60 1.99 4.68
C LEU A 22 6.82 2.68 6.04
N GLN A 23 7.99 2.52 6.67
CA GLN A 23 8.25 3.02 8.02
C GLN A 23 8.12 4.55 8.11
N ALA A 24 8.69 5.27 7.13
CA ALA A 24 8.66 6.72 7.11
C ALA A 24 7.24 7.28 6.97
N ILE A 25 6.44 6.72 6.05
CA ILE A 25 5.06 7.18 5.85
C ILE A 25 4.15 6.77 7.02
N THR A 26 4.37 5.60 7.60
CA THR A 26 3.65 5.13 8.79
C THR A 26 3.86 6.08 9.97
N ALA A 27 5.10 6.49 10.23
CA ALA A 27 5.42 7.44 11.30
C ALA A 27 4.71 8.80 11.15
N VAL A 28 4.46 9.24 9.91
CA VAL A 28 3.70 10.46 9.62
C VAL A 28 2.20 10.24 9.81
N LEU A 29 1.66 9.16 9.26
CA LEU A 29 0.22 8.91 9.23
C LEU A 29 -0.35 8.49 10.60
N THR A 30 0.44 7.89 11.49
CA THR A 30 -0.02 7.44 12.82
C THR A 30 -0.46 8.58 13.75
N LEU A 31 -0.01 9.81 13.48
CA LEU A 31 -0.35 11.00 14.29
C LEU A 31 -1.72 11.59 13.93
N LEU A 32 -2.19 11.39 12.71
CA LEU A 32 -3.39 12.04 12.16
C LEU A 32 -4.72 11.51 12.75
N PRO A 33 -4.90 10.20 13.02
CA PRO A 33 -6.15 9.66 13.55
C PRO A 33 -6.57 10.32 14.86
N ALA A 34 -5.63 10.43 15.81
CA ALA A 34 -5.87 11.06 17.10
C ALA A 34 -6.13 12.57 16.97
N HIS A 35 -5.44 13.23 16.04
CA HIS A 35 -5.60 14.67 15.81
C HIS A 35 -6.97 15.04 15.21
N PHE A 36 -7.47 14.26 14.25
CA PHE A 36 -8.71 14.55 13.53
C PHE A 36 -9.93 13.74 14.01
N GLY A 37 -9.75 12.80 14.95
CA GLY A 37 -10.84 11.95 15.43
C GLY A 37 -11.40 11.02 14.35
N VAL A 38 -10.55 10.54 13.45
CA VAL A 38 -10.91 9.64 12.34
C VAL A 38 -10.22 8.29 12.49
N SER A 39 -10.74 7.24 11.84
CA SER A 39 -10.10 5.93 11.94
C SER A 39 -8.70 5.97 11.28
N PRO A 40 -7.69 5.26 11.85
CA PRO A 40 -6.43 5.01 11.16
C PRO A 40 -6.65 4.36 9.83
N GLY A 41 -7.73 3.57 9.75
CA GLY A 41 -8.38 2.94 8.63
C GLY A 41 -8.99 3.89 7.61
N ASP A 42 -9.15 5.20 7.81
CA ASP A 42 -9.64 6.16 6.80
C ASP A 42 -8.53 7.11 6.32
N VAL A 43 -7.59 7.49 7.19
CA VAL A 43 -6.40 8.33 6.90
C VAL A 43 -5.54 7.91 5.67
N LEU A 44 -4.73 6.86 5.70
CA LEU A 44 -4.03 6.18 4.56
C LEU A 44 -4.79 6.11 3.21
N GLN A 45 -6.07 5.77 3.13
CA GLN A 45 -6.84 5.63 1.87
C GLN A 45 -7.18 7.01 1.35
N LEU A 46 -7.56 7.94 2.23
CA LEU A 46 -7.67 9.35 1.86
C LEU A 46 -6.30 9.88 1.40
N ALA A 47 -5.22 9.58 2.14
CA ALA A 47 -3.86 10.00 1.79
C ALA A 47 -3.40 9.40 0.45
N GLY A 48 -3.70 8.13 0.19
CA GLY A 48 -3.42 7.45 -1.07
C GLY A 48 -4.17 8.07 -2.24
N VAL A 49 -5.48 8.31 -2.08
CA VAL A 49 -6.27 8.98 -3.13
C VAL A 49 -5.82 10.42 -3.36
N LEU A 50 -5.49 11.18 -2.31
CA LEU A 50 -4.92 12.52 -2.45
C LEU A 50 -3.55 12.49 -3.14
N GLY A 51 -2.74 11.45 -2.88
CA GLY A 51 -1.47 11.22 -3.58
C GLY A 51 -1.66 10.99 -5.07
N VAL A 52 -2.60 10.11 -5.45
CA VAL A 52 -2.95 9.86 -6.86
C VAL A 52 -3.51 11.12 -7.52
N LEU A 53 -4.38 11.86 -6.83
CA LEU A 53 -4.98 13.10 -7.34
C LEU A 53 -3.94 14.20 -7.60
N ALA A 54 -2.85 14.21 -6.82
CA ALA A 54 -1.76 15.16 -7.01
C ALA A 54 -0.89 14.86 -8.24
N CYS A 55 -0.93 13.62 -8.76
CA CYS A 55 -0.20 13.23 -9.97
C CYS A 55 -0.94 13.68 -11.24
N PRO A 56 -0.29 14.39 -12.16
CA PRO A 56 -0.90 14.75 -13.44
C PRO A 56 -1.40 13.52 -14.21
N GLY A 57 -2.66 13.53 -14.63
CA GLY A 57 -3.27 12.41 -15.34
C GLY A 57 -3.71 11.24 -14.44
N GLY A 58 -3.54 11.34 -13.12
CA GLY A 58 -4.06 10.35 -12.17
C GLY A 58 -5.59 10.24 -12.22
N PRO A 59 -6.16 9.03 -12.03
CA PRO A 59 -7.61 8.85 -12.02
C PRO A 59 -8.25 9.52 -10.81
N ARG A 60 -9.54 9.85 -10.95
CA ARG A 60 -10.38 10.18 -9.80
C ARG A 60 -10.84 8.88 -9.13
N ILE A 61 -10.55 8.74 -7.85
CA ILE A 61 -10.89 7.57 -7.05
C ILE A 61 -11.83 8.03 -5.94
N ASP A 62 -12.95 7.33 -5.76
CA ASP A 62 -13.88 7.61 -4.67
C ASP A 62 -13.28 7.19 -3.32
N VAL A 63 -13.42 8.05 -2.32
CA VAL A 63 -13.03 7.74 -0.94
C VAL A 63 -14.27 7.45 -0.11
N TRP A 64 -14.41 6.20 0.30
CA TRP A 64 -15.38 5.78 1.30
C TRP A 64 -14.75 5.86 2.69
N VAL A 65 -15.52 6.28 3.69
CA VAL A 65 -15.09 6.43 5.10
C VAL A 65 -15.93 5.56 6.03
N GLY A 66 -15.45 5.31 7.24
CA GLY A 66 -16.14 4.51 8.25
C GLY A 66 -15.53 3.13 8.49
N ARG A 67 -14.25 2.93 8.14
CA ARG A 67 -13.59 1.65 8.40
C ARG A 67 -13.40 1.42 9.90
N ALA A 68 -13.71 0.20 10.33
CA ALA A 68 -13.51 -0.24 11.69
C ALA A 68 -12.00 -0.33 12.02
N PRO A 69 -11.63 -0.22 13.31
CA PRO A 69 -10.28 -0.54 13.76
C PRO A 69 -9.88 -1.97 13.38
N PRO A 70 -8.58 -2.25 13.16
CA PRO A 70 -8.11 -3.59 12.85
C PRO A 70 -8.44 -4.54 14.01
N ALA A 71 -9.00 -5.70 13.68
CA ALA A 71 -9.37 -6.72 14.66
C ALA A 71 -8.17 -7.59 15.05
N ASN A 72 -7.23 -7.79 14.12
CA ASN A 72 -6.04 -8.62 14.27
C ASN A 72 -4.89 -8.07 13.43
N VAL A 73 -3.66 -8.41 13.83
CA VAL A 73 -2.45 -8.20 13.03
C VAL A 73 -2.51 -9.03 11.75
N ALA A 74 -2.05 -8.49 10.62
CA ALA A 74 -1.99 -9.26 9.38
C ALA A 74 -0.98 -10.42 9.48
N PRO A 75 -1.31 -11.62 8.97
CA PRO A 75 -0.33 -12.70 8.83
C PRO A 75 0.89 -12.28 7.98
N THR A 76 2.06 -12.83 8.28
CA THR A 76 3.29 -12.64 7.49
C THR A 76 3.17 -13.31 6.13
N GLY A 77 3.89 -12.77 5.13
CA GLY A 77 3.93 -13.36 3.79
C GLY A 77 2.61 -13.19 3.03
N LEU A 78 1.81 -12.18 3.39
CA LEU A 78 0.62 -11.80 2.64
C LEU A 78 0.93 -10.94 1.41
N LEU A 79 1.99 -10.13 1.48
CA LEU A 79 2.38 -9.24 0.39
C LEU A 79 3.14 -9.97 -0.73
N PRO A 80 2.88 -9.61 -1.99
CA PRO A 80 3.65 -10.08 -3.14
C PRO A 80 5.13 -9.69 -3.06
N SER A 81 6.02 -10.58 -3.54
CA SER A 81 7.44 -10.28 -3.75
C SER A 81 7.71 -9.90 -5.21
N PRO A 82 8.67 -9.00 -5.49
CA PRO A 82 9.10 -8.72 -6.86
C PRO A 82 9.76 -9.92 -7.55
N PHE A 83 10.08 -10.99 -6.80
CA PHE A 83 10.69 -12.22 -7.31
C PHE A 83 9.67 -13.37 -7.50
N ASP A 84 8.39 -13.13 -7.21
CA ASP A 84 7.34 -14.13 -7.39
C ASP A 84 7.04 -14.39 -8.88
N THR A 85 6.58 -15.61 -9.19
CA THR A 85 6.11 -15.94 -10.55
C THR A 85 4.76 -15.29 -10.84
N VAL A 86 4.43 -15.14 -12.12
CA VAL A 86 3.13 -14.59 -12.56
C VAL A 86 1.97 -15.44 -12.05
N GLU A 87 2.11 -16.76 -12.02
CA GLU A 87 1.11 -17.69 -11.51
C GLU A 87 0.87 -17.49 -10.01
N HIS A 88 1.94 -17.28 -9.24
CA HIS A 88 1.82 -16.95 -7.83
C HIS A 88 1.10 -15.61 -7.64
N LEU A 89 1.52 -14.56 -8.33
CA LEU A 89 0.92 -13.23 -8.23
C LEU A 89 -0.57 -13.24 -8.59
N THR A 90 -0.93 -13.84 -9.73
CA THR A 90 -2.32 -13.92 -10.17
C THR A 90 -3.18 -14.76 -9.23
N GLY A 91 -2.66 -15.88 -8.70
CA GLY A 91 -3.36 -16.69 -7.70
C GLY A 91 -3.66 -15.90 -6.41
N ARG A 92 -2.69 -15.13 -5.92
CA ARG A 92 -2.85 -14.32 -4.70
C ARG A 92 -3.87 -13.21 -4.85
N PHE A 93 -3.93 -12.57 -6.01
CA PHE A 93 -4.94 -11.57 -6.30
C PHE A 93 -6.33 -12.21 -6.51
N ALA A 94 -6.38 -13.41 -7.08
CA ALA A 94 -7.62 -14.18 -7.19
C ALA A 94 -8.19 -14.56 -5.82
N ASP A 95 -7.35 -14.89 -4.82
CA ASP A 95 -7.78 -15.13 -3.43
C ASP A 95 -8.47 -13.90 -2.81
N MET A 96 -8.15 -12.70 -3.30
CA MET A 96 -8.77 -11.43 -2.89
C MET A 96 -9.96 -11.03 -3.79
N GLY A 97 -10.32 -11.85 -4.78
CA GLY A 97 -11.42 -11.59 -5.70
C GLY A 97 -11.07 -10.74 -6.91
N PHE A 98 -9.77 -10.55 -7.21
CA PHE A 98 -9.31 -9.80 -8.37
C PHE A 98 -8.97 -10.71 -9.55
N ALA A 99 -9.39 -10.31 -10.75
CA ALA A 99 -8.93 -10.94 -11.98
C ALA A 99 -7.50 -10.50 -12.34
N ALA A 100 -6.86 -11.22 -13.25
CA ALA A 100 -5.54 -10.85 -13.76
C ALA A 100 -5.52 -9.44 -14.40
N THR A 101 -6.62 -9.03 -15.03
CA THR A 101 -6.77 -7.67 -15.57
C THR A 101 -6.78 -6.60 -14.48
N ASP A 102 -7.32 -6.90 -13.30
CA ASP A 102 -7.34 -5.98 -12.17
C ASP A 102 -5.93 -5.86 -11.57
N LEU A 103 -5.19 -6.97 -11.46
CA LEU A 103 -3.78 -6.94 -11.07
C LEU A 103 -2.96 -6.05 -12.03
N ILE A 104 -3.11 -6.23 -13.34
CA ILE A 104 -2.44 -5.40 -14.34
C ILE A 104 -2.79 -3.92 -14.15
N ALA A 105 -4.07 -3.61 -13.91
CA ALA A 105 -4.50 -2.24 -13.65
C ALA A 105 -3.86 -1.65 -12.38
N LEU A 106 -3.77 -2.44 -11.30
CA LEU A 106 -3.16 -2.01 -10.03
C LEU A 106 -1.64 -1.80 -10.14
N VAL A 107 -0.94 -2.58 -10.97
CA VAL A 107 0.49 -2.37 -11.27
C VAL A 107 0.73 -1.01 -11.92
N GLY A 108 -0.28 -0.37 -12.51
CA GLY A 108 -0.22 1.01 -13.01
C GLY A 108 0.27 2.03 -11.98
N ALA A 109 0.12 1.76 -10.67
CA ALA A 109 0.70 2.59 -9.60
C ALA A 109 2.24 2.73 -9.70
N HIS A 110 2.92 1.81 -10.36
CA HIS A 110 4.36 1.90 -10.60
C HIS A 110 4.76 3.04 -11.56
N GLY A 111 3.82 3.58 -12.34
CA GLY A 111 4.04 4.77 -13.17
C GLY A 111 4.25 6.07 -12.37
N THR A 112 4.15 6.02 -11.05
CA THR A 112 4.47 7.14 -10.15
C THR A 112 5.32 6.68 -8.96
N ALA A 113 6.16 5.66 -9.16
CA ALA A 113 6.89 4.99 -8.09
C ALA A 113 8.41 5.01 -8.24
N LYS A 114 9.11 4.86 -7.12
CA LYS A 114 10.57 4.75 -7.01
C LYS A 114 10.95 3.59 -6.10
N GLN A 115 11.95 2.81 -6.51
CA GLN A 115 12.50 1.73 -5.68
C GLN A 115 13.61 2.27 -4.77
N ARG A 116 13.77 1.68 -3.57
CA ARG A 116 14.83 2.05 -2.62
C ARG A 116 15.58 0.87 -2.00
N PHE A 117 14.96 -0.32 -1.96
CA PHE A 117 15.43 -1.45 -1.16
C PHE A 117 15.72 -2.72 -1.97
N VAL A 118 15.24 -2.82 -3.22
CA VAL A 118 15.48 -4.01 -4.07
C VAL A 118 16.90 -3.98 -4.62
N ASP A 119 17.30 -2.85 -5.19
CA ASP A 119 18.70 -2.58 -5.55
C ASP A 119 19.14 -1.29 -4.85
N PRO A 120 19.82 -1.40 -3.69
CA PRO A 120 20.27 -0.25 -2.92
C PRO A 120 21.22 0.67 -3.71
N SER A 121 21.95 0.17 -4.71
CA SER A 121 22.85 0.98 -5.53
C SER A 121 22.11 1.95 -6.46
N ARG A 122 20.84 1.66 -6.74
CA ARG A 122 19.95 2.45 -7.61
C ARG A 122 18.80 3.10 -6.82
N ALA A 123 18.96 3.24 -5.51
CA ALA A 123 17.90 3.77 -4.64
C ALA A 123 17.43 5.16 -5.10
N GLY A 124 16.11 5.33 -5.17
CA GLY A 124 15.47 6.54 -5.67
C GLY A 124 15.24 6.57 -7.19
N GLN A 125 15.64 5.54 -7.92
CA GLN A 125 15.33 5.44 -9.34
C GLN A 125 13.83 5.20 -9.58
N SER A 126 13.27 5.95 -10.53
CA SER A 126 11.91 5.78 -11.02
C SER A 126 11.71 4.45 -11.74
N MET A 127 10.52 3.89 -11.62
CA MET A 127 10.17 2.64 -12.32
C MET A 127 9.82 2.87 -13.79
N ASP A 128 9.62 4.13 -14.20
CA ASP A 128 9.48 4.58 -15.58
C ASP A 128 10.23 5.91 -15.80
N SER A 129 9.90 6.61 -16.90
CA SER A 129 10.55 7.86 -17.31
C SER A 129 9.82 9.16 -16.87
N THR A 130 8.69 9.09 -16.18
CA THR A 130 7.83 10.27 -15.90
C THR A 130 7.37 10.36 -14.46
#